data_AF-A0A2R6C165-F1
#
_entry.id   AF-A0A2R6C165-F1
#
_cell.length_a   1.000
_cell.length_b   1.000
_cell.length_c   1.000
_cell.angle_alpha   90.00
_cell.angle_beta   90.00
_cell.angle_gamma   90.00
#
_symmetry.space_group_name_H-M   'P 1'
#
loop_
_entity.id
_entity.type
_entity.pdbx_description
1 polymer ?
#
loop_
_entity_poly.entity_id
_entity_poly.type
_entity_poly.pdbx_seq_one_letter_code
_entity_poly.pdbx_strand_id
1 'polypeptide(L)'
;MNKAYSLTENINKIILQEMNSKELVELEENFYSKTLFEAQKYKNYDFYEAFRLRLVSQLKTLFVIRLYKVMNGASAEFATSNERVVFEKYNEFVNALQRFLRLLLEPEKASIKSKKLVIFKVEIHDFIDSTMKSLGSFTKGDIAYIPEEDAILLSKFGLVEMLGE
;
A
#
# COMPACT_ATOMS: atom_id res chain seq x y z
N MET A 1 2.63 -7.43 -42.62
CA MET A 1 1.69 -7.49 -41.48
C MET A 1 1.60 -6.08 -40.89
N ASN A 2 0.40 -5.52 -40.66
CA ASN A 2 0.24 -4.15 -40.13
C ASN A 2 0.89 -4.07 -38.73
N LYS A 3 1.84 -3.16 -38.51
CA LYS A 3 2.60 -3.06 -37.25
C LYS A 3 1.69 -2.79 -36.04
N ALA A 4 0.53 -2.14 -36.23
CA ALA A 4 -0.48 -1.98 -35.18
C ALA A 4 -1.10 -3.32 -34.75
N TYR A 5 -1.40 -4.20 -35.72
CA TYR A 5 -1.90 -5.55 -35.44
C TYR A 5 -0.86 -6.39 -34.70
N SER A 6 0.42 -6.26 -35.08
CA SER A 6 1.52 -6.91 -34.38
C SER A 6 1.61 -6.50 -32.90
N LEU A 7 1.32 -5.24 -32.57
CA LEU A 7 1.34 -4.78 -31.18
C LEU A 7 0.25 -5.47 -30.35
N THR A 8 -1.01 -5.48 -30.83
CA THR A 8 -2.12 -6.13 -30.13
C THR A 8 -1.94 -7.64 -29.98
N GLU A 9 -1.36 -8.29 -31.00
CA GLU A 9 -1.05 -9.72 -30.94
C GLU A 9 0.05 -10.04 -29.93
N ASN A 10 1.06 -9.17 -29.80
CA ASN A 10 2.09 -9.34 -28.79
C ASN A 10 1.51 -9.23 -27.37
N ILE A 11 0.59 -8.29 -27.13
CA ILE A 11 -0.08 -8.19 -25.82
C ILE A 11 -0.92 -9.45 -25.55
N ASN A 12 -1.62 -10.00 -26.55
CA ASN A 12 -2.36 -11.26 -26.40
C ASN A 12 -1.44 -12.42 -25.99
N LYS A 13 -0.24 -12.53 -26.60
CA LYS A 13 0.72 -13.56 -26.22
C LYS A 13 1.16 -13.43 -24.77
N ILE A 14 1.45 -12.20 -24.33
CA ILE A 14 1.81 -11.91 -22.94
C ILE A 14 0.66 -12.28 -21.99
N ILE A 15 -0.58 -11.92 -22.32
CA ILE A 15 -1.76 -12.30 -21.53
C ILE A 15 -1.87 -13.82 -21.40
N LEU A 16 -1.70 -14.56 -22.49
CA LEU A 16 -1.75 -16.03 -22.45
C LEU A 16 -0.62 -16.62 -21.61
N GLN A 17 0.59 -16.07 -21.68
CA GLN A 17 1.71 -16.47 -20.82
C GLN A 17 1.40 -16.17 -19.35
N GLU A 18 0.81 -15.02 -19.06
CA GLU A 18 0.39 -14.64 -17.73
C GLU A 18 -0.67 -15.60 -17.19
N MET A 19 -1.68 -15.96 -17.98
CA MET A 19 -2.72 -16.92 -17.55
C MET A 19 -2.17 -18.31 -17.26
N ASN A 20 -1.12 -18.74 -17.97
CA ASN A 20 -0.56 -20.08 -17.86
C ASN A 20 0.58 -20.19 -16.82
N SER A 21 0.98 -19.10 -16.19
CA SER A 21 2.02 -19.05 -15.18
C SER A 21 1.42 -18.81 -13.79
N LYS A 22 2.10 -19.32 -12.75
CA LYS A 22 1.74 -19.03 -11.35
C LYS A 22 2.32 -17.70 -10.89
N GLU A 23 3.60 -17.49 -11.17
CA GLU A 23 4.31 -16.23 -10.89
C GLU A 23 4.00 -15.17 -11.96
N LEU A 24 4.33 -13.92 -11.66
CA LEU A 24 4.28 -12.83 -12.63
C LEU A 24 5.27 -13.09 -13.76
N VAL A 25 4.82 -12.95 -15.00
CA VAL A 25 5.73 -12.95 -16.16
C VAL A 25 6.60 -11.70 -16.10
N GLU A 26 7.90 -11.82 -16.36
CA GLU A 26 8.79 -10.66 -16.40
C GLU A 26 8.45 -9.76 -17.59
N LEU A 27 8.21 -8.48 -17.30
CA LEU A 27 7.95 -7.44 -18.29
C LEU A 27 9.01 -6.35 -18.16
N GLU A 28 9.24 -5.60 -19.23
CA GLU A 28 10.07 -4.40 -19.16
C GLU A 28 9.52 -3.41 -18.11
N GLU A 29 10.40 -2.77 -17.35
CA GLU A 29 10.07 -1.87 -16.24
C GLU A 29 9.08 -0.75 -16.61
N ASN A 30 9.14 -0.27 -17.86
CA ASN A 30 8.29 0.78 -18.43
C ASN A 30 7.27 0.25 -19.45
N PHE A 31 6.98 -1.05 -19.45
CA PHE A 31 6.17 -1.75 -20.45
C PHE A 31 4.90 -0.98 -20.85
N TYR A 32 4.03 -0.65 -19.89
CA TYR A 32 2.76 0.04 -20.17
C TYR A 32 2.97 1.38 -20.89
N SER A 33 3.88 2.21 -20.37
CA SER A 33 4.18 3.53 -20.93
C SER A 33 4.78 3.41 -22.33
N LYS A 34 5.71 2.47 -22.53
CA LYS A 34 6.34 2.17 -23.83
C LYS A 34 5.30 1.70 -24.85
N THR A 35 4.41 0.78 -24.47
CA THR A 35 3.35 0.27 -25.35
C THR A 35 2.38 1.37 -25.78
N LEU A 36 1.96 2.23 -24.86
CA LEU A 36 1.09 3.36 -25.18
C LEU A 36 1.80 4.40 -26.06
N PHE A 37 3.09 4.67 -25.82
CA PHE A 37 3.89 5.55 -26.66
C PHE A 37 4.02 5.00 -28.09
N GLU A 38 4.29 3.70 -28.25
CA GLU A 38 4.30 3.05 -29.56
C GLU A 38 2.95 3.16 -30.29
N ALA A 39 1.84 3.08 -29.55
CA ALA A 39 0.51 3.27 -30.11
C ALA A 39 0.26 4.68 -30.66
N GLN A 40 0.87 5.73 -30.07
CA GLN A 40 0.72 7.11 -30.53
C GLN A 40 1.25 7.34 -31.96
N LYS A 41 2.15 6.47 -32.46
CA LYS A 41 2.63 6.53 -33.86
C LYS A 41 1.50 6.36 -34.88
N TYR A 42 0.36 5.80 -34.46
CA TYR A 42 -0.81 5.58 -35.32
C TYR A 42 -1.91 6.64 -35.14
N LYS A 43 -1.67 7.72 -34.39
CA LYS A 43 -2.72 8.72 -34.06
C LYS A 43 -3.38 9.40 -35.26
N ASN A 44 -2.70 9.46 -36.40
CA ASN A 44 -3.18 10.13 -37.61
C ASN A 44 -3.93 9.18 -38.57
N TYR A 45 -4.19 7.93 -38.18
CA TYR A 45 -4.90 6.96 -39.00
C TYR A 45 -6.36 6.84 -38.54
N ASP A 46 -7.30 6.68 -39.48
CA ASP A 46 -8.74 6.62 -39.19
C ASP A 46 -9.14 5.50 -38.22
N PHE A 47 -8.38 4.39 -38.20
CA PHE A 47 -8.63 3.27 -37.30
C PHE A 47 -8.09 3.46 -35.88
N TYR A 48 -7.39 4.58 -35.60
CA TYR A 48 -6.63 4.77 -34.37
C TYR A 48 -7.47 4.61 -33.11
N GLU A 49 -8.63 5.23 -33.02
CA GLU A 49 -9.44 5.18 -31.80
C GLU A 49 -9.91 3.77 -31.49
N ALA A 50 -10.39 3.02 -32.49
CA ALA A 50 -10.77 1.62 -32.31
C ALA A 50 -9.58 0.76 -31.86
N PHE A 51 -8.40 0.97 -32.48
CA PHE A 51 -7.17 0.29 -32.09
C PHE A 51 -6.73 0.65 -30.67
N ARG A 52 -6.74 1.93 -30.30
CA ARG A 52 -6.38 2.43 -28.97
C ARG A 52 -7.28 1.85 -27.90
N LEU A 53 -8.59 1.84 -28.11
CA LEU A 53 -9.56 1.25 -27.18
C LEU A 53 -9.31 -0.25 -26.98
N ARG A 54 -9.07 -0.98 -28.06
CA ARG A 54 -8.71 -2.41 -27.99
C ARG A 54 -7.42 -2.62 -27.20
N LEU A 55 -6.37 -1.87 -27.50
CA LEU A 55 -5.08 -1.96 -26.82
C LEU A 55 -5.22 -1.67 -25.32
N VAL A 56 -5.92 -0.60 -24.96
CA VAL A 56 -6.18 -0.24 -23.56
C VAL A 56 -6.97 -1.35 -22.86
N SER A 57 -7.95 -1.95 -23.53
CA SER A 57 -8.69 -3.10 -22.98
C SER A 57 -7.76 -4.27 -22.67
N GLN A 58 -6.84 -4.61 -23.59
CA GLN A 58 -5.88 -5.70 -23.39
C GLN A 58 -4.91 -5.40 -22.23
N LEU A 59 -4.39 -4.17 -22.14
CA LEU A 59 -3.51 -3.76 -21.06
C LEU A 59 -4.23 -3.80 -19.70
N LYS A 60 -5.50 -3.40 -19.63
CA LYS A 60 -6.33 -3.54 -18.43
C LYS A 60 -6.51 -5.01 -18.05
N THR A 61 -6.81 -5.89 -19.00
CA THR A 61 -6.93 -7.33 -18.75
C THR A 61 -5.63 -7.91 -18.20
N LEU A 62 -4.48 -7.58 -18.81
CA LEU A 62 -3.17 -8.01 -18.31
C LEU A 62 -2.93 -7.55 -16.87
N PHE A 63 -3.17 -6.26 -16.60
CA PHE A 63 -3.03 -5.69 -15.26
C PHE A 63 -3.90 -6.41 -14.22
N VAL A 64 -5.17 -6.68 -14.55
CA VAL A 64 -6.10 -7.36 -13.62
C VAL A 64 -5.64 -8.80 -13.33
N ILE A 65 -5.16 -9.54 -14.33
CA ILE A 65 -4.62 -10.89 -14.12
C ILE A 65 -3.42 -10.83 -13.18
N ARG A 66 -2.50 -9.88 -13.42
CA ARG A 66 -1.28 -9.69 -12.60
C ARG A 66 -1.62 -9.26 -11.17
N LEU A 67 -2.55 -8.33 -11.01
CA LEU A 67 -3.06 -7.93 -9.69
C LEU A 67 -3.66 -9.14 -8.96
N TYR A 68 -4.51 -9.92 -9.62
CA TYR A 68 -5.12 -11.10 -9.04
C TYR A 68 -4.06 -12.10 -8.54
N LYS A 69 -2.98 -12.32 -9.28
CA LYS A 69 -1.87 -13.18 -8.82
C LYS A 69 -1.23 -12.67 -7.53
N VAL A 70 -0.92 -11.37 -7.47
CA VAL A 70 -0.35 -10.75 -6.26
C VAL A 70 -1.33 -10.85 -5.08
N MET A 71 -2.62 -10.61 -5.32
CA MET A 71 -3.66 -10.78 -4.30
C MET A 71 -3.72 -12.22 -3.75
N ASN A 72 -3.34 -13.21 -4.57
CA ASN A 72 -3.29 -14.63 -4.20
C ASN A 72 -1.89 -15.11 -3.77
N GLY A 73 -0.96 -14.18 -3.50
CA GLY A 73 0.33 -14.48 -2.87
C GLY A 73 1.52 -14.66 -3.83
N ALA A 74 1.37 -14.36 -5.12
CA ALA A 74 2.53 -14.32 -6.04
C ALA A 74 3.50 -13.19 -5.66
N SER A 75 4.79 -13.39 -5.93
CA SER A 75 5.82 -12.36 -5.68
C SER A 75 5.61 -11.15 -6.62
N ALA A 76 5.80 -9.94 -6.09
CA ALA A 76 5.75 -8.70 -6.85
C ALA A 76 7.13 -8.28 -7.42
N GLU A 77 8.15 -9.14 -7.36
CA GLU A 77 9.51 -8.86 -7.86
C GLU A 77 9.52 -8.39 -9.32
N PHE A 78 8.74 -9.07 -10.17
CA PHE A 78 8.60 -8.75 -11.60
C PHE A 78 7.46 -7.76 -11.91
N ALA A 79 6.97 -7.03 -10.91
CA ALA A 79 6.02 -5.95 -11.15
C ALA A 79 6.71 -4.76 -11.82
N THR A 80 6.05 -4.12 -12.78
CA THR A 80 6.53 -2.87 -13.39
C THR A 80 6.38 -1.69 -12.43
N SER A 81 7.06 -0.57 -12.66
CA SER A 81 6.89 0.69 -11.89
C SER A 81 5.43 1.10 -11.71
N ASN A 82 4.64 1.05 -12.79
CA ASN A 82 3.22 1.40 -12.77
C ASN A 82 2.41 0.45 -11.87
N GLU A 83 2.77 -0.83 -11.82
CA GLU A 83 2.10 -1.83 -11.00
C GLU A 83 2.50 -1.73 -9.52
N ARG A 84 3.78 -1.50 -9.23
CA ARG A 84 4.28 -1.41 -7.84
C ARG A 84 3.51 -0.41 -7.01
N VAL A 85 3.21 0.77 -7.57
CA VAL A 85 2.39 1.80 -6.91
C VAL A 85 1.03 1.25 -6.48
N VAL A 86 0.37 0.48 -7.35
CA VAL A 86 -0.96 -0.08 -7.04
C VAL A 86 -0.84 -1.25 -6.05
N PHE A 87 0.15 -2.11 -6.23
CA PHE A 87 0.35 -3.28 -5.37
C PHE A 87 0.74 -2.88 -3.95
N GLU A 88 1.55 -1.83 -3.78
CA GLU A 88 1.86 -1.23 -2.48
C GLU A 88 0.60 -0.71 -1.79
N LYS A 89 -0.27 0.01 -2.52
CA LYS A 89 -1.54 0.50 -1.97
C LYS A 89 -2.50 -0.62 -1.59
N TYR A 90 -2.52 -1.70 -2.36
CA TYR A 90 -3.26 -2.90 -1.99
C TYR A 90 -2.72 -3.52 -0.70
N ASN A 91 -1.40 -3.66 -0.56
CA ASN A 91 -0.77 -4.22 0.64
C ASN A 91 -1.01 -3.33 1.88
N GLU A 92 -0.93 -2.01 1.75
CA GLU A 92 -1.30 -1.05 2.79
C GLU A 92 -2.76 -1.27 3.24
N PHE A 93 -3.69 -1.40 2.29
CA PHE A 93 -5.09 -1.66 2.57
C PHE A 93 -5.31 -3.00 3.28
N VAL A 94 -4.69 -4.09 2.81
CA VAL A 94 -4.80 -5.43 3.42
C VAL A 94 -4.27 -5.40 4.85
N ASN A 95 -3.12 -4.77 5.08
CA ASN A 95 -2.54 -4.65 6.42
C ASN A 95 -3.43 -3.83 7.36
N ALA A 96 -4.00 -2.73 6.88
CA ALA A 96 -4.94 -1.92 7.65
C ALA A 96 -6.21 -2.71 7.99
N LEU A 97 -6.78 -3.42 7.01
CA LEU A 97 -7.95 -4.26 7.20
C LEU A 97 -7.68 -5.39 8.19
N GLN A 98 -6.53 -6.07 8.10
CA GLN A 98 -6.15 -7.12 9.04
C GLN A 98 -6.01 -6.59 10.47
N ARG A 99 -5.45 -5.39 10.66
CA ARG A 99 -5.37 -4.74 11.98
C ARG A 99 -6.77 -4.45 12.53
N PHE A 100 -7.66 -3.92 11.69
CA PHE A 100 -9.04 -3.66 12.07
C PHE A 100 -9.80 -4.95 12.42
N LEU A 101 -9.66 -6.01 11.62
CA LEU A 101 -10.28 -7.30 11.92
C LEU A 101 -9.71 -7.92 13.21
N ARG A 102 -8.41 -7.77 13.46
CA ARG A 102 -7.80 -8.22 14.72
C ARG A 102 -8.35 -7.44 15.92
N LEU A 103 -8.59 -6.13 15.79
CA LEU A 103 -9.28 -5.32 16.81
C LEU A 103 -10.67 -5.89 17.14
N LEU A 104 -11.44 -6.28 16.12
CA LEU A 104 -12.79 -6.81 16.30
C LEU A 104 -12.81 -8.23 16.91
N LEU A 105 -11.86 -9.09 16.53
CA LEU A 105 -11.84 -10.50 16.94
C LEU A 105 -11.13 -10.72 18.28
N GLU A 106 -10.11 -9.93 18.57
CA GLU A 106 -9.26 -10.06 19.75
C GLU A 106 -9.03 -8.69 20.40
N PRO A 107 -10.08 -8.02 20.92
CA PRO A 107 -9.94 -6.67 21.48
C PRO A 107 -8.90 -6.61 22.61
N GLU A 108 -8.76 -7.70 23.38
CA GLU A 108 -7.74 -7.81 24.43
C GLU A 108 -6.30 -7.88 23.90
N LYS A 109 -6.09 -8.44 22.69
CA LYS A 109 -4.76 -8.49 22.03
C LYS A 109 -4.50 -7.29 21.12
N ALA A 110 -5.54 -6.57 20.71
CA ALA A 110 -5.40 -5.30 20.01
C ALA A 110 -4.84 -4.21 20.94
N SER A 111 -5.07 -4.39 22.25
CA SER A 111 -4.28 -3.81 23.32
C SER A 111 -2.93 -4.54 23.44
N ILE A 112 -2.07 -4.45 22.41
CA ILE A 112 -0.66 -4.31 22.74
C ILE A 112 -0.59 -2.92 23.33
N LYS A 113 -0.74 -2.84 24.66
CA LYS A 113 -0.40 -1.67 25.48
C LYS A 113 1.10 -1.48 25.40
N SER A 114 1.58 -1.16 24.20
CA SER A 114 2.88 -0.58 23.99
C SER A 114 2.91 0.64 24.90
N LYS A 115 3.73 0.54 25.94
CA LYS A 115 3.98 1.67 26.81
C LYS A 115 5.29 2.29 26.37
N LYS A 116 5.31 3.60 26.19
CA LYS A 116 6.53 4.35 25.97
C LYS A 116 6.99 4.98 27.27
N LEU A 117 8.30 4.92 27.49
CA LEU A 117 8.94 5.67 28.56
C LEU A 117 8.97 7.14 28.14
N VAL A 118 8.45 8.01 28.99
CA VAL A 118 8.45 9.45 28.73
C VAL A 118 8.98 10.21 29.93
N ILE A 119 9.53 11.40 29.69
CA ILE A 119 9.83 12.40 30.71
C ILE A 119 8.88 13.59 30.56
N PHE A 120 8.22 13.98 31.65
CA PHE A 120 7.25 15.08 31.66
C PHE A 120 7.98 16.43 31.68
N LYS A 121 7.65 17.32 30.74
CA LYS A 121 8.26 18.66 30.63
C LYS A 121 7.54 19.72 31.45
N VAL A 122 6.31 19.42 31.87
CA VAL A 122 5.42 20.27 32.65
C VAL A 122 4.67 19.44 33.69
N GLU A 123 4.05 20.10 34.67
CA GLU A 123 3.12 19.46 35.59
C GLU A 123 1.81 19.13 34.88
N ILE A 124 1.28 17.92 35.11
CA ILE A 124 0.04 17.41 34.54
C ILE A 124 -0.78 16.78 35.66
N HIS A 125 -1.99 17.28 35.87
CA HIS A 125 -2.95 16.67 36.80
C HIS A 125 -3.40 15.30 36.30
N ASP A 126 -4.01 14.51 37.18
CA ASP A 126 -4.57 13.22 36.82
C ASP A 126 -5.56 13.33 35.65
N PHE A 127 -5.43 12.42 34.68
CA PHE A 127 -6.31 12.37 33.51
C PHE A 127 -6.65 10.92 33.15
N ILE A 128 -7.69 10.73 32.35
CA ILE A 128 -8.07 9.41 31.84
C ILE A 128 -7.27 9.12 30.57
N ASP A 129 -6.48 8.05 30.60
CA ASP A 129 -5.63 7.60 29.49
C ASP A 129 -6.41 6.86 28.39
N SER A 130 -5.75 6.51 27.28
CA SER A 130 -6.39 5.79 26.17
C SER A 130 -6.86 4.37 26.55
N THR A 131 -6.45 3.87 27.73
CA THR A 131 -6.87 2.60 28.31
C THR A 131 -8.02 2.72 29.32
N MET A 132 -8.65 3.90 29.42
CA MET A 132 -9.71 4.23 30.36
C MET A 132 -9.28 4.12 31.83
N LYS A 133 -7.99 4.37 32.13
CA LYS A 133 -7.46 4.40 33.48
C LYS A 133 -7.02 5.80 33.87
N SER A 134 -7.20 6.14 35.14
CA SER A 134 -6.62 7.38 35.68
C SER A 134 -5.10 7.25 35.73
N LEU A 135 -4.40 8.27 35.23
CA LEU A 135 -2.95 8.33 35.12
C LEU A 135 -2.47 9.70 35.64
N GLY A 136 -1.49 9.70 36.55
CA GLY A 136 -0.94 10.90 37.19
C GLY A 136 -1.35 11.05 38.66
N SER A 137 -1.19 12.22 39.28
CA SER A 137 -0.57 13.46 38.75
C SER A 137 0.94 13.34 38.53
N PHE A 138 1.47 14.00 37.50
CA PHE A 138 2.90 14.05 37.19
C PHE A 138 3.45 15.46 37.36
N THR A 139 4.66 15.55 37.89
CA THR A 139 5.42 16.79 38.03
C THR A 139 6.46 16.92 36.92
N LYS A 140 6.95 18.14 36.70
CA LYS A 140 8.01 18.38 35.71
C LYS A 140 9.26 17.59 36.09
N GLY A 141 9.72 16.76 35.16
CA GLY A 141 10.89 15.89 35.30
C GLY A 141 10.54 14.45 35.67
N ASP A 142 9.27 14.14 35.99
CA ASP A 142 8.87 12.77 36.26
C ASP A 142 9.06 11.88 35.04
N ILE A 143 9.39 10.61 35.28
CA ILE A 143 9.58 9.60 34.24
C ILE A 143 8.58 8.47 34.47
N ALA A 144 7.79 8.13 33.45
CA ALA A 144 6.80 7.07 33.56
C ALA A 144 6.60 6.31 32.25
N TYR A 145 6.12 5.07 32.38
CA TYR A 145 5.61 4.30 31.25
C TYR A 145 4.12 4.59 31.06
N ILE A 146 3.78 5.25 29.96
CA ILE A 146 2.41 5.60 29.59
C ILE A 146 2.02 4.93 28.27
N PRO A 147 0.73 4.73 27.97
CA PRO A 147 0.32 4.17 26.69
C PRO A 147 0.91 4.95 25.50
N GLU A 148 1.37 4.26 24.47
CA GLU A 148 2.09 4.87 23.34
C GLU A 148 1.24 5.91 22.60
N GLU A 149 -0.07 5.68 22.49
CA GLU A 149 -1.01 6.65 21.90
C GLU A 149 -0.99 7.98 22.67
N ASP A 150 -1.03 7.91 24.00
CA ASP A 150 -0.94 9.08 24.88
C ASP A 150 0.45 9.73 24.80
N ALA A 151 1.52 8.94 24.74
CA ALA A 151 2.88 9.46 24.58
C ALA A 151 3.06 10.23 23.27
N ILE A 152 2.56 9.70 22.15
CA ILE A 152 2.60 10.37 20.85
C ILE A 152 1.79 11.67 20.89
N LEU A 153 0.59 11.64 21.50
CA LEU A 153 -0.27 12.81 21.61
C LEU A 153 0.39 13.91 22.46
N LEU A 154 0.81 13.58 23.68
CA LEU A 154 1.44 14.52 24.61
C LEU A 154 2.76 15.08 24.08
N SER A 155 3.54 14.26 23.35
CA SER A 155 4.79 14.69 22.72
C SER A 155 4.56 15.75 21.64
N LYS A 156 3.50 15.63 20.83
CA LYS A 156 3.12 16.64 19.82
C LYS A 156 2.83 18.01 20.43
N PHE A 157 2.31 18.04 21.66
CA PHE A 157 2.05 19.28 22.40
C PHE A 157 3.25 19.76 23.23
N GLY A 158 4.39 19.07 23.16
CA GLY A 158 5.60 19.41 23.91
C GLY A 158 5.47 19.17 25.43
N LEU A 159 4.47 18.41 25.86
CA LEU A 159 4.18 18.15 27.27
C LEU A 159 5.09 17.06 27.83
N VAL A 160 5.52 16.12 26.99
CA VAL A 160 6.44 15.04 27.34
C VAL A 160 7.54 14.89 26.28
N GLU A 161 8.67 14.31 26.65
CA GLU A 161 9.68 13.79 25.73
C GLU A 161 9.62 12.26 25.75
N MET A 162 9.55 11.63 24.58
CA MET A 162 9.66 10.18 24.50
C MET A 162 11.13 9.79 24.65
N LEU A 163 11.43 8.98 25.65
CA LEU A 163 12.73 8.35 25.82
C LEU A 163 12.71 7.04 25.04
N GLY A 164 13.70 6.85 24.17
CA GLY A 164 13.75 5.75 23.21
C GLY A 164 13.76 4.36 23.85
N GLU A 165 13.45 3.35 23.02
CA GLU A 165 13.96 2.00 23.24
C GLU A 165 15.46 1.96 22.96
#